data_AF-A0A8C7Z2R6-F1
#
_entry.id   AF-A0A8C7Z2R6-F1
#
_cell.length_a   1.000
_cell.length_b   1.000
_cell.length_c   1.000
_cell.angle_alpha   90.00
_cell.angle_beta   90.00
_cell.angle_gamma   90.00
#
_symmetry.space_group_name_H-M   'P 1'
#
loop_
_entity.id
_entity.type
_entity.pdbx_description
1 polymer ?
#
loop_
_entity_poly.entity_id
_entity_poly.type
_entity_poly.pdbx_seq_one_letter_code
_entity_poly.pdbx_strand_id
1 'polypeptide(L)'
;MEKSTELDLSYPDLQEYIGDMNVMMALIINGPVKSFCYRRLQYLSSKFQMHILLNEMKELAAQKKVPHRDFYNIRKVDTHIHASSCMNQKHLLRFIKRAMKKYPKDIVHMEKGKGQTLMEVFESMNLTAFDLSVDTLDMHADRNTFHRFDKFNSKYNPIGESILREIFIKTDNCIEGKYFGHIVKEVMADLEESKYQNVELRLSIYGRSGDEWDKLAKWAVKHGVYSDNVRWLVQVPRLFDVYHTKKQLSNFQEMLENIFKPLFEVTVNPSSHPELHLFLQHVVGLDSVDDESKPEQHIFNLDSPLPANWTEEDNPPYSYYLYYMYANMTVLNHLRRQRGFPTLALRPHCGEAGPIHHLVSGFMLSENISHGLLLRKAPVLQYLYYLAQIGIAMSPLSNNSLFLSYHRNPLPEYLSRGLIVSLSTDDPLQFHFTKEPLMEEYSIAAQVWKLSSCDMCELARNSVLMSGFSHKAKSYWLGPNYFKEGQESNDIRRTNVPDIRVAYRYETLCEELNLITGRKPDHCIMGETSLSEPKTLQLKTT
;
A
#
# COMPACT_ATOMS: atom_id res chain seq x y z
N MET A 1 20.53 -39.28 6.11
CA MET A 1 20.09 -38.69 4.84
C MET A 1 18.58 -38.81 4.79
N GLU A 2 17.87 -37.82 5.34
CA GLU A 2 16.44 -37.71 5.09
C GLU A 2 16.25 -37.45 3.59
N LYS A 3 15.47 -38.29 2.92
CA LYS A 3 15.09 -38.08 1.52
C LYS A 3 14.43 -36.71 1.45
N SER A 4 14.96 -35.79 0.63
CA SER A 4 14.26 -34.56 0.29
C SER A 4 12.99 -34.95 -0.45
N THR A 5 11.89 -35.07 0.28
CA THR A 5 10.56 -35.12 -0.32
C THR A 5 10.33 -33.75 -0.93
N GLU A 6 10.33 -33.68 -2.26
CA GLU A 6 9.88 -32.49 -2.99
C GLU A 6 8.52 -32.08 -2.41
N LEU A 7 8.43 -30.83 -1.96
CA LEU A 7 7.19 -30.27 -1.44
C LEU A 7 6.40 -29.75 -2.62
N ASP A 8 5.27 -30.38 -2.91
CA ASP A 8 4.33 -29.91 -3.92
C ASP A 8 3.54 -28.71 -3.36
N LEU A 9 3.98 -27.50 -3.69
CA LEU A 9 3.38 -26.24 -3.28
C LEU A 9 2.79 -25.57 -4.52
N SER A 10 1.45 -25.58 -4.62
CA SER A 10 0.73 -25.02 -5.77
C SER A 10 0.97 -23.52 -5.94
N TYR A 11 1.12 -23.08 -7.18
CA TYR A 11 1.11 -21.68 -7.61
C TYR A 11 0.49 -21.62 -9.02
N PRO A 12 -0.07 -20.48 -9.44
CA PRO A 12 -0.64 -20.38 -10.78
C PRO A 12 0.46 -20.55 -11.82
N ASP A 13 0.26 -21.47 -12.76
CA ASP A 13 1.21 -21.65 -13.83
C ASP A 13 1.12 -20.49 -14.85
N LEU A 14 2.15 -20.34 -15.68
CA LEU A 14 2.23 -19.22 -16.61
C LEU A 14 1.12 -19.30 -17.68
N GLN A 15 0.73 -20.51 -18.05
CA GLN A 15 -0.27 -20.74 -19.08
C GLN A 15 -1.67 -20.35 -18.59
N GLU A 16 -2.01 -20.72 -17.36
CA GLU A 16 -3.23 -20.32 -16.65
C GLU A 16 -3.28 -18.80 -16.51
N TYR A 17 -2.22 -18.18 -15.99
CA TYR A 17 -2.16 -16.73 -15.81
C TYR A 17 -2.38 -15.96 -17.13
N ILE A 18 -1.67 -16.34 -18.20
CA ILE A 18 -1.82 -15.67 -19.51
C ILE A 18 -3.21 -15.96 -20.10
N GLY A 19 -3.75 -17.16 -19.92
CA GLY A 19 -5.12 -17.50 -20.31
C GLY A 19 -6.15 -16.58 -19.66
N ASP A 20 -6.10 -16.45 -18.34
CA ASP A 20 -6.99 -15.59 -17.55
C ASP A 20 -6.82 -14.11 -17.88
N MET A 21 -5.58 -13.66 -18.07
CA MET A 21 -5.29 -12.29 -18.51
C MET A 21 -5.96 -11.99 -19.85
N ASN A 22 -5.89 -12.91 -20.82
CA ASN A 22 -6.52 -12.75 -22.12
C ASN A 22 -8.05 -12.71 -22.02
N VAL A 23 -8.66 -13.55 -21.17
CA VAL A 23 -10.09 -13.51 -20.89
C VAL A 23 -10.50 -12.15 -20.32
N MET A 24 -9.77 -11.66 -19.32
CA MET A 24 -10.03 -10.36 -18.70
C MET A 24 -9.89 -9.20 -19.69
N MET A 25 -8.83 -9.22 -20.51
CA MET A 25 -8.61 -8.22 -21.56
C MET A 25 -9.75 -8.23 -22.59
N ALA A 26 -10.23 -9.41 -23.00
CA ALA A 26 -11.36 -9.55 -23.91
C ALA A 26 -12.67 -9.00 -23.29
N LEU A 27 -12.91 -9.21 -22.00
CA LEU A 27 -14.07 -8.68 -21.28
C LEU A 27 -14.07 -7.15 -21.21
N ILE A 28 -12.91 -6.53 -21.00
CA ILE A 28 -12.78 -5.07 -20.86
C ILE A 28 -13.08 -4.34 -22.17
N ILE A 29 -12.70 -4.93 -23.31
CA ILE A 29 -12.95 -4.37 -24.63
C ILE A 29 -14.35 -4.71 -25.18
N ASN A 30 -15.04 -5.67 -24.56
CA ASN A 30 -16.38 -6.07 -24.98
C ASN A 30 -17.40 -4.93 -24.79
N GLY A 31 -17.95 -4.43 -25.90
CA GLY A 31 -18.86 -3.27 -25.92
C GLY A 31 -20.12 -3.42 -25.06
N PRO A 32 -20.89 -4.52 -25.21
CA PRO A 32 -22.03 -4.82 -24.35
C PRO A 32 -21.70 -4.87 -22.86
N VAL A 33 -20.65 -5.60 -22.47
CA VAL A 33 -20.21 -5.71 -21.06
C VAL A 33 -19.81 -4.34 -20.52
N LYS A 34 -19.05 -3.56 -21.28
CA LYS A 34 -18.65 -2.19 -20.90
C LYS A 34 -19.87 -1.29 -20.65
N SER A 35 -20.86 -1.35 -21.52
CA SER A 35 -22.10 -0.58 -21.39
C SER A 35 -22.95 -1.04 -20.20
N PHE A 36 -23.02 -2.35 -19.95
CA PHE A 36 -23.66 -2.92 -18.77
C PHE A 36 -22.99 -2.42 -17.48
N CYS A 37 -21.69 -2.63 -17.32
CA CYS A 37 -20.94 -2.22 -16.13
C CYS A 37 -21.01 -0.71 -15.91
N TYR A 38 -20.90 0.09 -16.97
CA TYR A 38 -21.06 1.55 -16.86
C TYR A 38 -22.44 1.92 -16.30
N ARG A 39 -23.52 1.32 -16.82
CA ARG A 39 -24.89 1.57 -16.31
C ARG A 39 -25.04 1.12 -14.85
N ARG A 40 -24.46 -0.02 -14.46
CA ARG A 40 -24.46 -0.48 -13.06
C ARG A 40 -23.73 0.50 -12.14
N LEU A 41 -22.55 0.98 -12.55
CA LEU A 41 -21.77 1.96 -11.78
C LEU A 41 -22.51 3.31 -11.64
N GLN A 42 -23.22 3.76 -12.67
CA GLN A 42 -24.09 4.95 -12.57
C GLN A 42 -25.26 4.70 -11.61
N TYR A 43 -25.89 3.52 -11.69
CA TYR A 43 -26.94 3.11 -10.76
C TYR A 43 -26.45 3.15 -9.30
N LEU A 44 -25.27 2.59 -9.00
CA LEU A 44 -24.69 2.61 -7.66
C LEU A 44 -24.51 4.03 -7.11
N SER A 45 -23.96 4.94 -7.93
CA SER A 45 -23.83 6.36 -7.56
C SER A 45 -25.19 7.02 -7.28
N SER A 46 -26.18 6.82 -8.15
CA SER A 46 -27.52 7.39 -7.97
C SER A 46 -28.25 6.80 -6.75
N LYS A 47 -28.11 5.49 -6.52
CA LYS A 47 -28.69 4.79 -5.36
C LYS A 47 -28.11 5.36 -4.06
N PHE A 48 -26.80 5.60 -4.01
CA PHE A 48 -26.16 6.19 -2.83
C PHE A 48 -26.61 7.63 -2.59
N GLN A 49 -26.74 8.42 -3.65
CA GLN A 49 -27.27 9.78 -3.52
C GLN A 49 -28.69 9.79 -2.95
N MET A 50 -29.55 8.87 -3.41
CA MET A 50 -30.89 8.69 -2.84
C MET A 50 -30.83 8.26 -1.37
N HIS A 51 -29.94 7.33 -1.02
CA HIS A 51 -29.73 6.91 0.37
C HIS A 51 -29.36 8.08 1.27
N ILE A 52 -28.41 8.93 0.86
CA ILE A 52 -28.02 10.12 1.62
C ILE A 52 -29.22 11.06 1.81
N LEU A 53 -29.98 11.37 0.76
CA LEU A 53 -31.17 12.23 0.85
C LEU A 53 -32.21 11.71 1.86
N LEU A 54 -32.34 10.40 2.01
CA LEU A 54 -33.34 9.78 2.88
C LEU A 54 -32.83 9.50 4.31
N ASN A 55 -31.52 9.31 4.49
CA ASN A 55 -30.96 8.72 5.71
C ASN A 55 -29.84 9.52 6.37
N GLU A 56 -29.29 10.57 5.76
CA GLU A 56 -28.17 11.35 6.32
C GLU A 56 -28.46 11.84 7.75
N MET A 57 -29.66 12.39 7.99
CA MET A 57 -30.05 12.86 9.31
C MET A 57 -30.15 11.74 10.35
N LYS A 58 -30.53 10.52 9.93
CA LYS A 58 -30.59 9.34 10.80
C LYS A 58 -29.19 8.80 11.09
N GLU A 59 -28.31 8.77 10.09
CA GLU A 59 -26.89 8.44 10.25
C GLU A 59 -26.23 9.39 11.26
N LEU A 60 -26.43 10.70 11.10
CA LEU A 60 -25.90 11.71 12.01
C LEU A 60 -26.46 11.55 13.43
N ALA A 61 -27.76 11.29 13.56
CA ALA A 61 -28.38 11.04 14.86
C ALA A 61 -27.84 9.77 15.53
N ALA A 62 -27.52 8.72 14.75
CA ALA A 62 -26.90 7.51 15.26
C ALA A 62 -25.47 7.77 15.79
N GLN A 63 -24.64 8.52 15.06
CA GLN A 63 -23.30 8.90 15.55
C GLN A 63 -23.38 9.72 16.85
N LYS A 64 -24.28 10.71 16.92
CA LYS A 64 -24.46 11.56 18.12
C LYS A 64 -24.90 10.78 19.37
N LYS A 65 -25.53 9.60 19.20
CA LYS A 65 -25.90 8.73 20.32
C LYS A 65 -24.72 7.94 20.88
N VAL A 66 -23.60 7.87 20.18
CA VAL A 66 -22.41 7.16 20.65
C VAL A 66 -21.55 8.12 21.49
N PRO A 67 -21.47 7.92 22.81
CA PRO A 67 -20.67 8.78 23.66
C PRO A 67 -19.18 8.55 23.38
N HIS A 68 -18.38 9.63 23.47
CA HIS A 68 -16.92 9.59 23.34
C HIS A 68 -16.39 9.02 22.02
N ARG A 69 -17.21 8.92 20.97
CA ARG A 69 -16.77 8.52 19.63
C ARG A 69 -17.03 9.59 18.59
N ASP A 70 -15.97 9.90 17.86
CA ASP A 70 -15.95 10.85 16.76
C ASP A 70 -14.79 10.51 15.82
N PHE A 71 -14.65 11.29 14.76
CA PHE A 71 -13.61 11.09 13.77
C PHE A 71 -12.18 11.09 14.34
N TYR A 72 -11.89 11.85 15.40
CA TYR A 72 -10.53 11.97 15.96
C TYR A 72 -10.11 10.75 16.79
N ASN A 73 -11.07 10.02 17.36
CA ASN A 73 -10.80 8.92 18.28
C ASN A 73 -11.13 7.52 17.72
N ILE A 74 -11.45 7.43 16.42
CA ILE A 74 -11.47 6.18 15.66
C ILE A 74 -10.10 5.88 15.06
N ARG A 75 -9.80 4.59 14.90
CA ARG A 75 -8.53 4.14 14.33
C ARG A 75 -8.52 4.32 12.82
N LYS A 76 -7.41 4.82 12.29
CA LYS A 76 -7.15 4.97 10.86
C LYS A 76 -5.72 4.60 10.55
N VAL A 77 -5.53 4.01 9.39
CA VAL A 77 -4.25 3.53 8.91
C VAL A 77 -3.90 4.33 7.65
N ASP A 78 -2.71 4.91 7.61
CA ASP A 78 -2.11 5.33 6.35
C ASP A 78 -1.62 4.09 5.62
N THR A 79 -2.40 3.66 4.63
CA THR A 79 -2.18 2.40 3.88
C THR A 79 -1.16 2.57 2.75
N HIS A 80 -0.80 3.81 2.41
CA HIS A 80 0.19 4.09 1.37
C HIS A 80 1.10 5.27 1.73
N ILE A 81 2.30 4.93 2.21
CA ILE A 81 3.33 5.88 2.61
C ILE A 81 4.74 5.30 2.40
N HIS A 82 5.63 6.08 1.79
CA HIS A 82 7.03 5.72 1.58
C HIS A 82 7.87 6.11 2.80
N ALA A 83 8.67 5.17 3.32
CA ALA A 83 9.44 5.41 4.55
C ALA A 83 10.45 6.56 4.40
N SER A 84 11.04 6.73 3.21
CA SER A 84 11.99 7.81 2.92
C SER A 84 11.38 9.21 2.98
N SER A 85 10.06 9.34 2.92
CA SER A 85 9.34 10.61 2.88
C SER A 85 8.28 10.70 3.98
N CYS A 86 8.34 9.84 4.99
CA CYS A 86 7.31 9.73 6.03
C CYS A 86 7.23 10.91 7.01
N MET A 87 8.13 11.88 6.90
CA MET A 87 8.17 13.10 7.71
C MET A 87 7.98 14.33 6.84
N ASN A 88 7.44 15.42 7.39
CA ASN A 88 7.39 16.70 6.67
C ASN A 88 8.78 17.40 6.62
N GLN A 89 8.92 18.40 5.75
CA GLN A 89 10.20 19.10 5.56
C GLN A 89 10.68 19.83 6.80
N LYS A 90 9.75 20.41 7.58
CA LYS A 90 10.09 21.11 8.82
C LYS A 90 10.74 20.16 9.83
N HIS A 91 10.26 18.92 9.91
CA HIS A 91 10.84 17.88 10.74
C HIS A 91 12.22 17.50 10.25
N LEU A 92 12.38 17.16 8.97
CA LEU A 92 13.69 16.81 8.40
C LEU A 92 14.71 17.95 8.58
N LEU A 93 14.33 19.19 8.29
CA LEU A 93 15.18 20.37 8.49
C LEU A 93 15.64 20.50 9.94
N ARG A 94 14.70 20.40 10.88
CA ARG A 94 14.99 20.47 12.33
C ARG A 94 15.94 19.34 12.74
N PHE A 95 15.75 18.15 12.18
CA PHE A 95 16.64 17.01 12.42
C PHE A 95 18.05 17.30 11.92
N ILE A 96 18.20 17.73 10.66
CA ILE A 96 19.50 18.07 10.05
C ILE A 96 20.22 19.12 10.89
N LYS A 97 19.55 20.24 11.23
CA LYS A 97 20.14 21.30 12.06
C LYS A 97 20.58 20.80 13.44
N ARG A 98 19.81 19.90 14.05
CA ARG A 98 20.18 19.30 15.35
C ARG A 98 21.34 18.32 15.20
N ALA A 99 21.39 17.54 14.13
CA ALA A 99 22.47 16.59 13.85
C ALA A 99 23.80 17.34 13.63
N MET A 100 23.80 18.42 12.85
CA MET A 100 24.98 19.28 12.66
C MET A 100 25.53 19.83 13.98
N LYS A 101 24.66 20.19 14.92
CA LYS A 101 25.08 20.71 16.24
C LYS A 101 25.58 19.61 17.18
N LYS A 102 24.94 18.43 17.17
CA LYS A 102 25.20 17.37 18.15
C LYS A 102 26.29 16.38 17.71
N TYR A 103 26.40 16.15 16.41
CA TYR A 103 27.28 15.13 15.81
C TYR A 103 28.17 15.69 14.67
N PRO A 104 28.83 16.85 14.83
CA PRO A 104 29.61 17.47 13.74
C PRO A 104 30.79 16.60 13.27
N LYS A 105 31.33 15.75 14.16
CA LYS A 105 32.52 14.92 13.91
C LYS A 105 32.20 13.49 13.46
N ASP A 106 30.92 13.13 13.35
CA ASP A 106 30.55 11.80 12.82
C ASP A 106 31.05 11.71 11.37
N ILE A 107 31.76 10.64 11.02
CA ILE A 107 32.19 10.37 9.64
C ILE A 107 30.99 9.81 8.90
N VAL A 108 30.47 10.58 7.93
CA VAL A 108 29.17 10.31 7.28
C VAL A 108 29.28 9.96 5.81
N HIS A 109 30.39 10.28 5.17
CA HIS A 109 30.61 10.02 3.75
C HIS A 109 32.06 9.58 3.52
N MET A 110 32.27 8.72 2.53
CA MET A 110 33.59 8.23 2.14
C MET A 110 33.88 8.68 0.72
N GLU A 111 34.81 9.62 0.56
CA GLU A 111 35.23 10.10 -0.75
C GLU A 111 36.67 9.63 -1.03
N LYS A 112 36.87 8.83 -2.09
CA LYS A 112 38.18 8.31 -2.51
C LYS A 112 39.00 7.64 -1.38
N GLY A 113 38.32 6.95 -0.46
CA GLY A 113 38.94 6.28 0.68
C GLY A 113 39.24 7.18 1.89
N LYS A 114 38.95 8.49 1.82
CA LYS A 114 39.03 9.41 2.95
C LYS A 114 37.63 9.63 3.53
N GLY A 115 37.49 9.44 4.84
CA GLY A 115 36.25 9.75 5.55
C GLY A 115 36.07 11.26 5.70
N GLN A 116 34.89 11.74 5.32
CA GLN A 116 34.44 13.12 5.55
C GLN A 116 33.49 13.15 6.74
N THR A 117 33.73 14.08 7.64
CA THR A 117 32.84 14.38 8.76
C THR A 117 31.59 15.11 8.29
N LEU A 118 30.51 15.06 9.10
CA LEU A 118 29.29 15.81 8.80
C LEU A 118 29.58 17.30 8.60
N MET A 119 30.47 17.88 9.41
CA MET A 119 30.87 19.28 9.26
C MET A 119 31.57 19.53 7.92
N GLU A 120 32.55 18.70 7.55
CA GLU A 120 33.27 18.83 6.28
C GLU A 120 32.35 18.70 5.05
N VAL A 121 31.34 17.82 5.10
CA VAL A 121 30.34 17.70 4.01
C VAL A 121 29.59 19.02 3.82
N PHE A 122 29.10 19.63 4.90
CA PHE A 122 28.38 20.91 4.80
C PHE A 122 29.30 22.08 4.42
N GLU A 123 30.54 22.08 4.90
CA GLU A 123 31.55 23.07 4.48
C GLU A 123 31.88 22.96 2.99
N SER A 124 31.96 21.74 2.44
CA SER A 124 32.21 21.52 1.01
C SER A 124 31.09 22.05 0.11
N MET A 125 29.85 22.05 0.63
CA MET A 125 28.67 22.63 -0.02
C MET A 125 28.54 24.13 0.22
N ASN A 126 29.44 24.75 0.99
CA ASN A 126 29.39 26.15 1.41
C ASN A 126 28.07 26.52 2.12
N LEU A 127 27.55 25.62 2.97
CA LEU A 127 26.29 25.78 3.68
C LEU A 127 26.48 25.68 5.19
N THR A 128 25.91 26.63 5.94
CA THR A 128 25.85 26.54 7.41
C THR A 128 24.46 26.12 7.88
N ALA A 129 24.36 25.66 9.14
CA ALA A 129 23.07 25.35 9.75
C ALA A 129 22.11 26.56 9.84
N PHE A 130 22.64 27.78 9.77
CA PHE A 130 21.84 29.00 9.76
C PHE A 130 21.17 29.22 8.40
N ASP A 131 21.88 28.90 7.31
CA ASP A 131 21.43 29.13 5.93
C ASP A 131 20.32 28.17 5.49
N LEU A 132 20.21 27.00 6.14
CA LEU A 132 19.19 26.02 5.81
C LEU A 132 17.79 26.50 6.22
N SER A 133 16.89 26.61 5.26
CA SER A 133 15.44 26.80 5.43
C SER A 133 14.67 25.65 4.77
N VAL A 134 13.33 25.64 4.93
CA VAL A 134 12.47 24.68 4.22
C VAL A 134 12.60 24.91 2.71
N ASP A 135 12.60 26.17 2.27
CA ASP A 135 12.72 26.52 0.84
C ASP A 135 14.07 26.10 0.26
N THR A 136 15.17 26.22 1.01
CA THR A 136 16.49 25.78 0.52
C THR A 136 16.61 24.26 0.40
N LEU A 137 15.82 23.49 1.16
CA LEU A 137 15.80 22.02 0.99
C LEU A 137 15.20 21.64 -0.36
N ASP A 138 14.31 22.46 -0.92
CA ASP A 138 13.66 22.29 -2.22
C ASP A 138 13.06 20.89 -2.45
N MET A 139 12.45 20.31 -1.40
CA MET A 139 11.90 18.95 -1.46
C MET A 139 10.39 18.92 -1.71
N HIS A 140 9.70 20.07 -1.79
CA HIS A 140 8.26 20.09 -2.08
C HIS A 140 8.04 19.84 -3.58
N ALA A 141 7.01 19.05 -3.88
CA ALA A 141 6.51 18.98 -5.25
C ALA A 141 5.80 20.31 -5.59
N ASP A 142 6.03 20.79 -6.82
CA ASP A 142 5.53 22.08 -7.28
C ASP A 142 4.80 21.91 -8.63
N ARG A 143 4.40 23.03 -9.25
CA ARG A 143 3.73 22.98 -10.57
C ARG A 143 4.59 22.33 -11.65
N ASN A 144 5.91 22.25 -11.47
CA ASN A 144 6.84 21.68 -12.43
C ASN A 144 6.97 20.16 -12.33
N THR A 145 6.43 19.52 -11.29
CA THR A 145 6.41 18.05 -11.15
C THR A 145 5.23 17.40 -11.87
N PHE A 146 4.24 18.18 -12.31
CA PHE A 146 3.07 17.65 -13.00
C PHE A 146 3.47 16.98 -14.32
N HIS A 147 3.17 15.69 -14.46
CA HIS A 147 3.63 14.78 -15.53
C HIS A 147 5.15 14.67 -15.69
N ARG A 148 5.93 15.02 -14.65
CA ARG A 148 7.39 15.01 -14.66
C ARG A 148 7.93 14.18 -13.50
N PHE A 149 7.76 12.86 -13.61
CA PHE A 149 8.20 11.90 -12.59
C PHE A 149 9.72 11.94 -12.36
N ASP A 150 10.49 12.30 -13.38
CA ASP A 150 11.93 12.55 -13.28
C ASP A 150 12.26 13.69 -12.30
N LYS A 151 11.53 14.81 -12.38
CA LYS A 151 11.66 15.94 -11.45
C LYS A 151 11.14 15.58 -10.06
N PHE A 152 10.10 14.77 -9.97
CA PHE A 152 9.62 14.25 -8.69
C PHE A 152 10.71 13.40 -8.00
N ASN A 153 11.35 12.48 -8.73
CA ASN A 153 12.44 11.67 -8.20
C ASN A 153 13.62 12.49 -7.66
N SER A 154 13.91 13.65 -8.28
CA SER A 154 14.96 14.55 -7.77
C SER A 154 14.57 15.24 -6.46
N LYS A 155 13.27 15.39 -6.14
CA LYS A 155 12.80 15.98 -4.88
C LYS A 155 13.09 15.13 -3.64
N TYR A 156 13.56 13.90 -3.80
CA TYR A 156 14.11 13.14 -2.68
C TYR A 156 15.52 13.59 -2.28
N ASN A 157 16.20 14.42 -3.07
CA ASN A 157 17.54 14.93 -2.77
C ASN A 157 17.43 16.29 -2.06
N PRO A 158 17.79 16.38 -0.76
CA PRO A 158 17.80 17.66 -0.05
C PRO A 158 18.76 18.65 -0.73
N ILE A 159 18.29 19.86 -1.03
CA ILE A 159 19.06 20.93 -1.69
C ILE A 159 19.52 20.49 -3.12
N GLY A 160 18.92 19.44 -3.67
CA GLY A 160 19.37 18.83 -4.93
C GLY A 160 20.59 17.91 -4.81
N GLU A 161 21.16 17.76 -3.60
CA GLU A 161 22.38 16.98 -3.37
C GLU A 161 22.07 15.54 -2.97
N SER A 162 22.55 14.58 -3.78
CA SER A 162 22.34 13.15 -3.53
C SER A 162 23.05 12.66 -2.26
N ILE A 163 24.16 13.29 -1.88
CA ILE A 163 24.94 12.97 -0.69
C ILE A 163 24.10 13.17 0.58
N LEU A 164 23.31 14.25 0.67
CA LEU A 164 22.46 14.50 1.84
C LEU A 164 21.32 13.48 1.94
N ARG A 165 20.76 13.04 0.81
CA ARG A 165 19.79 11.93 0.79
C ARG A 165 20.42 10.64 1.30
N GLU A 166 21.63 10.33 0.84
CA GLU A 166 22.37 9.14 1.30
C GLU A 166 22.60 9.18 2.80
N ILE A 167 23.04 10.32 3.35
CA ILE A 167 23.34 10.45 4.79
C ILE A 167 22.08 10.35 5.66
N PHE A 168 21.00 11.05 5.31
CA PHE A 168 19.84 11.23 6.19
C PHE A 168 18.65 10.31 5.90
N ILE A 169 18.53 9.79 4.68
CA ILE A 169 17.29 9.15 4.18
C ILE A 169 17.58 7.77 3.53
N LYS A 170 18.76 7.19 3.75
CA LYS A 170 19.06 5.80 3.37
C LYS A 170 19.30 4.92 4.59
N THR A 171 18.88 3.66 4.45
CA THR A 171 19.08 2.58 5.43
C THR A 171 20.51 2.02 5.38
N ASP A 172 21.10 1.98 4.19
CA ASP A 172 22.46 1.52 3.93
C ASP A 172 23.33 2.70 3.47
N ASN A 173 24.28 3.10 4.32
CA ASN A 173 25.25 4.18 4.09
C ASN A 173 26.46 4.03 5.05
N CYS A 174 27.42 4.95 5.00
CA CYS A 174 28.65 4.91 5.82
C CYS A 174 28.40 4.83 7.34
N ILE A 175 27.29 5.37 7.85
CA ILE A 175 26.91 5.32 9.27
C ILE A 175 25.84 4.28 9.56
N GLU A 176 25.69 3.30 8.66
CA GLU A 176 24.73 2.20 8.76
C GLU A 176 23.30 2.70 9.00
N GLY A 177 22.91 3.79 8.33
CA GLY A 177 21.55 4.35 8.38
C GLY A 177 21.13 4.94 9.73
N LYS A 178 22.08 5.25 10.62
CA LYS A 178 21.83 5.80 11.97
C LYS A 178 20.88 6.99 12.01
N TYR A 179 21.07 7.97 11.11
CA TYR A 179 20.21 9.15 11.09
C TYR A 179 18.80 8.86 10.60
N PHE A 180 18.66 8.05 9.55
CA PHE A 180 17.34 7.66 9.07
C PHE A 180 16.57 6.85 10.12
N GLY A 181 17.24 5.91 10.81
CA GLY A 181 16.65 5.17 11.93
C GLY A 181 16.17 6.10 13.05
N HIS A 182 16.93 7.13 13.40
CA HIS A 182 16.50 8.13 14.39
C HIS A 182 15.29 8.94 13.93
N ILE A 183 15.23 9.36 12.65
CA ILE A 183 14.08 10.08 12.11
C ILE A 183 12.82 9.23 12.19
N VAL A 184 12.89 7.98 11.73
CA VAL A 184 11.78 7.03 11.79
C VAL A 184 11.28 6.84 13.22
N LYS A 185 12.19 6.78 14.22
CA LYS A 185 11.80 6.69 15.63
C LYS A 185 11.09 7.92 16.15
N GLU A 186 11.45 9.12 15.68
CA GLU A 186 10.70 10.33 16.03
C GLU A 186 9.29 10.30 15.44
N VAL A 187 9.15 9.83 14.20
CA VAL A 187 7.83 9.63 13.56
C VAL A 187 7.01 8.58 14.33
N MET A 188 7.62 7.46 14.74
CA MET A 188 6.97 6.44 15.57
C MET A 188 6.48 7.01 16.91
N ALA A 189 7.31 7.82 17.58
CA ALA A 189 6.93 8.45 18.84
C ALA A 189 5.74 9.42 18.67
N ASP A 190 5.73 10.20 17.57
CA ASP A 190 4.61 11.09 17.25
C ASP A 190 3.30 10.30 16.98
N LEU A 191 3.40 9.13 16.32
CA LEU A 191 2.25 8.25 16.06
C LEU A 191 1.71 7.60 17.35
N GLU A 192 2.60 7.17 18.24
CA GLU A 192 2.23 6.62 19.56
C GLU A 192 1.55 7.68 20.44
N GLU A 193 2.02 8.93 20.39
CA GLU A 193 1.40 10.07 21.08
C GLU A 193 0.01 10.38 20.53
N SER A 194 -0.15 10.44 19.20
CA SER A 194 -1.45 10.68 18.54
C SER A 194 -2.46 9.55 18.79
N LYS A 195 -1.95 8.36 19.16
CA LYS A 195 -2.68 7.14 19.53
C LYS A 195 -3.53 6.53 18.41
N TYR A 196 -4.30 7.28 17.63
CA TYR A 196 -5.32 6.74 16.72
C TYR A 196 -4.88 6.60 15.26
N GLN A 197 -3.71 7.13 14.92
CA GLN A 197 -3.08 7.02 13.62
C GLN A 197 -2.07 5.87 13.63
N ASN A 198 -2.13 5.05 12.59
CA ASN A 198 -1.20 3.96 12.32
C ASN A 198 -0.72 4.08 10.88
N VAL A 199 0.38 3.43 10.52
CA VAL A 199 0.96 3.56 9.18
C VAL A 199 1.53 2.24 8.66
N GLU A 200 1.53 2.09 7.34
CA GLU A 200 2.18 1.00 6.62
C GLU A 200 3.33 1.54 5.74
N LEU A 201 4.50 1.69 6.35
CA LEU A 201 5.67 2.29 5.73
C LEU A 201 6.33 1.36 4.70
N ARG A 202 6.71 1.90 3.55
CA ARG A 202 7.40 1.14 2.49
C ARG A 202 8.92 1.35 2.52
N LEU A 203 9.67 0.25 2.60
CA LEU A 203 11.14 0.20 2.49
C LEU A 203 11.54 -0.50 1.20
N SER A 204 12.61 -0.05 0.55
CA SER A 204 13.05 -0.62 -0.72
C SER A 204 13.99 -1.80 -0.56
N ILE A 205 13.72 -2.87 -1.31
CA ILE A 205 14.70 -3.88 -1.74
C ILE A 205 14.75 -3.80 -3.27
N TYR A 206 15.95 -3.68 -3.83
CA TYR A 206 16.17 -3.49 -5.25
C TYR A 206 16.43 -4.80 -5.99
N GLY A 207 16.81 -5.86 -5.28
CA GLY A 207 17.11 -7.16 -5.89
C GLY A 207 18.44 -7.18 -6.64
N ARG A 208 19.36 -6.28 -6.31
CA ARG A 208 20.69 -6.20 -6.96
C ARG A 208 21.71 -7.15 -6.33
N SER A 209 21.47 -7.55 -5.09
CA SER A 209 22.34 -8.43 -4.32
C SER A 209 21.52 -9.19 -3.29
N GLY A 210 21.87 -10.46 -3.03
CA GLY A 210 21.19 -11.29 -2.05
C GLY A 210 21.36 -10.82 -0.60
N ASP A 211 22.33 -9.95 -0.32
CA ASP A 211 22.59 -9.40 1.02
C ASP A 211 21.72 -8.18 1.37
N GLU A 212 20.91 -7.66 0.43
CA GLU A 212 20.08 -6.48 0.67
C GLU A 212 19.06 -6.71 1.82
N TRP A 213 18.48 -7.90 1.90
CA TRP A 213 17.56 -8.27 2.99
C TRP A 213 18.23 -8.28 4.35
N ASP A 214 19.42 -8.87 4.45
CA ASP A 214 20.17 -8.93 5.71
C ASP A 214 20.64 -7.55 6.15
N LYS A 215 21.10 -6.71 5.23
CA LYS A 215 21.45 -5.30 5.51
C LYS A 215 20.24 -4.53 6.04
N LEU A 216 19.09 -4.66 5.39
CA LEU A 216 17.86 -3.97 5.80
C LEU A 216 17.37 -4.46 7.17
N ALA A 217 17.36 -5.77 7.39
CA ALA A 217 16.96 -6.35 8.67
C ALA A 217 17.91 -5.96 9.81
N LYS A 218 19.22 -5.99 9.56
CA LYS A 218 20.24 -5.53 10.51
C LYS A 218 20.05 -4.06 10.86
N TRP A 219 19.78 -3.19 9.88
CA TRP A 219 19.44 -1.79 10.13
C TRP A 219 18.21 -1.69 11.05
N ALA A 220 17.15 -2.43 10.74
CA ALA A 220 15.91 -2.35 11.50
C ALA A 220 16.07 -2.78 12.96
N VAL A 221 16.76 -3.91 13.19
CA VAL A 221 17.03 -4.45 14.54
C VAL A 221 18.01 -3.57 15.30
N LYS A 222 19.13 -3.16 14.68
CA LYS A 222 20.19 -2.36 15.31
C LYS A 222 19.65 -1.02 15.84
N HIS A 223 18.78 -0.35 15.06
CA HIS A 223 18.24 0.95 15.45
C HIS A 223 16.92 0.84 16.24
N GLY A 224 16.32 -0.34 16.29
CA GLY A 224 15.05 -0.59 16.99
C GLY A 224 13.91 0.22 16.40
N VAL A 225 13.74 0.16 15.07
CA VAL A 225 12.63 0.81 14.34
C VAL A 225 11.39 -0.07 14.36
N TYR A 226 10.88 -0.29 15.57
CA TYR A 226 9.66 -1.05 15.84
C TYR A 226 8.64 -0.18 16.59
N SER A 227 7.37 -0.33 16.23
CA SER A 227 6.24 0.27 16.94
C SER A 227 4.98 -0.56 16.72
N ASP A 228 4.07 -0.56 17.72
CA ASP A 228 2.76 -1.18 17.59
C ASP A 228 1.87 -0.48 16.56
N ASN A 229 2.16 0.79 16.24
CA ASN A 229 1.43 1.62 15.28
C ASN A 229 1.98 1.52 13.84
N VAL A 230 3.09 0.80 13.62
CA VAL A 230 3.78 0.73 12.32
C VAL A 230 3.85 -0.71 11.81
N ARG A 231 3.51 -0.90 10.52
CA ARG A 231 3.84 -2.10 9.76
C ARG A 231 4.67 -1.75 8.55
N TRP A 232 5.41 -2.73 8.04
CA TRP A 232 6.32 -2.54 6.91
C TRP A 232 5.81 -3.26 5.67
N LEU A 233 5.87 -2.58 4.52
CA LEU A 233 5.84 -3.21 3.21
C LEU A 233 7.22 -3.09 2.60
N VAL A 234 7.63 -4.10 1.83
CA VAL A 234 8.86 -4.02 1.05
C VAL A 234 8.52 -3.75 -0.39
N GLN A 235 8.95 -2.59 -0.89
CA GLN A 235 8.75 -2.17 -2.26
C GLN A 235 9.93 -2.59 -3.13
N VAL A 236 9.62 -3.15 -4.29
CA VAL A 236 10.57 -3.58 -5.32
C VAL A 236 10.44 -2.64 -6.52
N PRO A 237 11.42 -1.76 -6.75
CA PRO A 237 11.44 -0.90 -7.92
C PRO A 237 11.65 -1.69 -9.21
N ARG A 238 10.84 -1.44 -10.23
CA ARG A 238 10.91 -2.07 -11.56
C ARG A 238 12.03 -1.46 -12.42
N LEU A 239 13.28 -1.62 -11.98
CA LEU A 239 14.48 -0.99 -12.56
C LEU A 239 15.51 -2.00 -13.07
N PHE A 240 15.06 -3.18 -13.50
CA PHE A 240 15.94 -4.24 -14.02
C PHE A 240 16.83 -3.74 -15.15
N ASP A 241 16.25 -3.02 -16.12
CA ASP A 241 16.96 -2.38 -17.24
C ASP A 241 18.18 -1.57 -16.75
N VAL A 242 17.98 -0.72 -15.74
CA VAL A 242 19.05 0.12 -15.17
C VAL A 242 20.16 -0.73 -14.56
N TYR A 243 19.83 -1.82 -13.88
CA TYR A 243 20.81 -2.69 -13.23
C TYR A 243 21.53 -3.60 -14.24
N HIS A 244 20.82 -4.07 -15.26
CA HIS A 244 21.36 -4.86 -16.35
C HIS A 244 22.33 -4.04 -17.21
N THR A 245 21.96 -2.82 -17.64
CA THR A 245 22.87 -1.92 -18.38
C THR A 245 24.13 -1.58 -17.57
N LYS A 246 24.02 -1.49 -16.24
CA LYS A 246 25.17 -1.29 -15.33
C LYS A 246 25.95 -2.56 -15.04
N LYS A 247 25.59 -3.70 -15.65
CA LYS A 247 26.19 -5.03 -15.45
C LYS A 247 26.19 -5.48 -13.99
N GLN A 248 25.17 -5.04 -13.22
CA GLN A 248 24.95 -5.47 -11.84
C GLN A 248 24.14 -6.77 -11.79
N LEU A 249 23.32 -7.00 -12.81
CA LEU A 249 22.52 -8.22 -12.97
C LEU A 249 22.70 -8.74 -14.40
N SER A 250 22.77 -10.06 -14.53
CA SER A 250 22.96 -10.74 -15.82
C SER A 250 21.65 -11.10 -16.52
N ASN A 251 20.60 -11.38 -15.76
CA ASN A 251 19.26 -11.70 -16.25
C ASN A 251 18.21 -11.43 -15.16
N PHE A 252 16.93 -11.49 -15.51
CA PHE A 252 15.85 -11.22 -14.57
C PHE A 252 15.76 -12.26 -13.44
N GLN A 253 16.16 -13.51 -13.69
CA GLN A 253 16.20 -14.57 -12.67
C GLN A 253 17.10 -14.19 -11.49
N GLU A 254 18.26 -13.57 -11.74
CA GLU A 254 19.16 -13.11 -10.68
C GLU A 254 18.49 -12.07 -9.76
N MET A 255 17.66 -11.17 -10.34
CA MET A 255 16.87 -10.22 -9.57
C MET A 255 15.87 -10.94 -8.65
N LEU A 256 15.13 -11.92 -9.19
CA LEU A 256 14.16 -12.71 -8.42
C LEU A 256 14.85 -13.53 -7.32
N GLU A 257 16.00 -14.12 -7.60
CA GLU A 257 16.80 -14.85 -6.62
C GLU A 257 17.23 -13.94 -5.47
N ASN A 258 17.77 -12.76 -5.78
CA ASN A 258 18.16 -11.78 -4.76
C ASN A 258 16.98 -11.32 -3.87
N ILE A 259 15.76 -11.32 -4.42
CA ILE A 259 14.54 -10.95 -3.68
C ILE A 259 14.00 -12.11 -2.85
N PHE A 260 13.85 -13.31 -3.42
CA PHE A 260 13.09 -14.39 -2.81
C PHE A 260 13.94 -15.44 -2.12
N LYS A 261 15.17 -15.71 -2.58
CA LYS A 261 16.03 -16.75 -1.99
C LYS A 261 16.34 -16.50 -0.51
N PRO A 262 16.72 -15.29 -0.06
CA PRO A 262 16.93 -15.03 1.38
C PRO A 262 15.65 -15.26 2.20
N LEU A 263 14.47 -14.97 1.62
CA LEU A 263 13.17 -15.20 2.27
C LEU A 263 12.86 -16.69 2.41
N PHE A 264 13.21 -17.51 1.42
CA PHE A 264 13.11 -18.97 1.52
C PHE A 264 14.11 -19.52 2.54
N GLU A 265 15.37 -19.10 2.50
CA GLU A 265 16.42 -19.55 3.41
C GLU A 265 16.06 -19.30 4.87
N VAL A 266 15.65 -18.07 5.23
CA VAL A 266 15.20 -17.74 6.60
C VAL A 266 13.90 -18.46 6.97
N THR A 267 13.03 -18.73 5.99
CA THR A 267 11.80 -19.49 6.21
C THR A 267 12.07 -20.97 6.39
N VAL A 268 13.17 -21.54 5.89
CA VAL A 268 13.56 -22.94 6.14
C VAL A 268 14.34 -23.03 7.46
N ASN A 269 15.30 -22.13 7.68
CA ASN A 269 16.13 -22.09 8.88
C ASN A 269 16.22 -20.65 9.43
N PRO A 270 15.46 -20.30 10.49
CA PRO A 270 15.49 -18.95 11.05
C PRO A 270 16.88 -18.52 11.57
N SER A 271 17.73 -19.50 11.92
CA SER A 271 19.09 -19.23 12.38
C SER A 271 20.06 -18.83 11.28
N SER A 272 19.72 -18.99 9.99
CA SER A 272 20.59 -18.53 8.89
C SER A 272 20.52 -17.01 8.72
N HIS A 273 19.36 -16.39 9.00
CA HIS A 273 19.18 -14.93 8.98
C HIS A 273 18.36 -14.48 10.21
N PRO A 274 18.96 -14.44 11.42
CA PRO A 274 18.21 -14.23 12.66
C PRO A 274 17.56 -12.83 12.72
N GLU A 275 18.26 -11.77 12.31
CA GLU A 275 17.69 -10.42 12.25
C GLU A 275 16.57 -10.32 11.22
N LEU A 276 16.72 -10.99 10.07
CA LEU A 276 15.69 -11.03 9.03
C LEU A 276 14.43 -11.76 9.54
N HIS A 277 14.59 -12.86 10.27
CA HIS A 277 13.46 -13.56 10.87
C HIS A 277 12.66 -12.65 11.81
N LEU A 278 13.35 -11.86 12.64
CA LEU A 278 12.73 -10.87 13.52
C LEU A 278 12.04 -9.75 12.75
N PHE A 279 12.71 -9.19 11.74
CA PHE A 279 12.16 -8.12 10.92
C PHE A 279 10.87 -8.55 10.20
N LEU A 280 10.85 -9.77 9.65
CA LEU A 280 9.70 -10.35 8.95
C LEU A 280 8.47 -10.59 9.86
N GLN A 281 8.58 -10.47 11.18
CA GLN A 281 7.40 -10.47 12.07
C GLN A 281 6.55 -9.19 11.92
N HIS A 282 7.14 -8.14 11.35
CA HIS A 282 6.49 -6.82 11.18
C HIS A 282 6.30 -6.42 9.72
N VAL A 283 6.84 -7.20 8.78
CA VAL A 283 6.60 -7.04 7.35
C VAL A 283 5.30 -7.73 6.98
N VAL A 284 4.40 -7.01 6.32
CA VAL A 284 3.04 -7.48 6.00
C VAL A 284 2.83 -7.71 4.50
N GLY A 285 3.72 -7.22 3.65
CA GLY A 285 3.55 -7.38 2.21
C GLY A 285 4.70 -6.88 1.35
N LEU A 286 4.57 -7.17 0.07
CA LEU A 286 5.44 -6.71 -1.01
C LEU A 286 4.67 -5.74 -1.91
N ASP A 287 5.37 -4.75 -2.41
CA ASP A 287 4.87 -3.74 -3.35
C ASP A 287 5.78 -3.69 -4.58
N SER A 288 5.22 -3.39 -5.75
CA SER A 288 5.97 -3.15 -6.99
C SER A 288 5.82 -1.69 -7.38
N VAL A 289 6.93 -0.98 -7.53
CA VAL A 289 6.96 0.48 -7.74
C VAL A 289 7.82 0.89 -8.93
N ASP A 290 7.59 2.08 -9.46
CA ASP A 290 8.37 2.90 -10.42
C ASP A 290 7.36 3.75 -11.23
N ASP A 291 7.84 4.65 -12.09
CA ASP A 291 7.03 5.44 -13.02
C ASP A 291 6.20 4.54 -13.96
N GLU A 292 4.92 4.41 -13.65
CA GLU A 292 3.96 3.61 -14.41
C GLU A 292 3.64 4.21 -15.79
N SER A 293 4.01 5.48 -16.04
CA SER A 293 3.78 6.14 -17.32
C SER A 293 4.81 5.80 -18.40
N LYS A 294 5.93 5.16 -18.03
CA LYS A 294 6.93 4.71 -18.99
C LYS A 294 6.32 3.73 -19.98
N PRO A 295 6.57 3.90 -21.30
CA PRO A 295 6.05 2.99 -22.30
C PRO A 295 6.67 1.61 -22.16
N GLU A 296 5.83 0.58 -22.22
CA GLU A 296 6.27 -0.82 -22.25
C GLU A 296 6.40 -1.27 -23.71
N GLN A 297 7.56 -1.81 -24.08
CA GLN A 297 7.81 -2.26 -25.47
C GLN A 297 7.17 -3.62 -25.77
N HIS A 298 7.01 -4.46 -24.74
CA HIS A 298 6.57 -5.84 -24.88
C HIS A 298 5.28 -6.08 -24.09
N ILE A 299 4.34 -6.82 -24.68
CA ILE A 299 3.17 -7.34 -23.96
C ILE A 299 3.54 -8.74 -23.45
N PHE A 300 3.36 -8.98 -22.16
CA PHE A 300 3.63 -10.29 -21.58
C PHE A 300 2.68 -11.36 -22.14
N ASN A 301 3.25 -12.42 -22.69
CA ASN A 301 2.55 -13.53 -23.33
C ASN A 301 3.37 -14.83 -23.18
N LEU A 302 2.89 -15.94 -23.76
CA LEU A 302 3.57 -17.24 -23.67
C LEU A 302 4.91 -17.30 -24.43
N ASP A 303 5.12 -16.42 -25.41
CA ASP A 303 6.37 -16.34 -26.17
C ASP A 303 7.42 -15.46 -25.46
N SER A 304 7.03 -14.78 -24.37
CA SER A 304 7.95 -13.95 -23.59
C SER A 304 9.01 -14.83 -22.92
N PRO A 305 10.29 -14.41 -22.90
CA PRO A 305 11.36 -15.24 -22.36
C PRO A 305 11.16 -15.48 -20.87
N LEU A 306 11.50 -16.70 -20.42
CA LEU A 306 11.55 -17.05 -18.99
C LEU A 306 12.61 -16.18 -18.27
N PRO A 307 12.52 -16.00 -16.94
CA PRO A 307 13.38 -15.06 -16.22
C PRO A 307 14.88 -15.27 -16.44
N ALA A 308 15.31 -16.53 -16.54
CA ALA A 308 16.72 -16.88 -16.77
C ALA A 308 17.22 -16.50 -18.18
N ASN A 309 16.30 -16.39 -19.13
CA ASN A 309 16.56 -16.06 -20.52
C ASN A 309 16.27 -14.59 -20.84
N TRP A 310 15.71 -13.82 -19.90
CA TRP A 310 15.53 -12.38 -20.09
C TRP A 310 16.86 -11.66 -19.84
N THR A 311 17.64 -11.52 -20.92
CA THR A 311 18.95 -10.85 -20.96
C THR A 311 18.94 -9.60 -21.85
N GLU A 312 17.78 -9.21 -22.35
CA GLU A 312 17.60 -8.01 -23.19
C GLU A 312 17.77 -6.74 -22.36
N GLU A 313 18.16 -5.64 -23.01
CA GLU A 313 18.31 -4.33 -22.34
C GLU A 313 16.96 -3.71 -21.95
N ASP A 314 15.88 -4.12 -22.61
CA ASP A 314 14.53 -3.65 -22.31
C ASP A 314 14.02 -4.17 -20.96
N ASN A 315 13.38 -3.29 -20.21
CA ASN A 315 12.75 -3.64 -18.95
C ASN A 315 11.56 -4.60 -19.18
N PRO A 316 11.41 -5.69 -18.40
CA PRO A 316 10.21 -6.52 -18.45
C PRO A 316 8.94 -5.71 -18.18
N PRO A 317 7.81 -6.04 -18.81
CA PRO A 317 6.55 -5.33 -18.60
C PRO A 317 6.02 -5.54 -17.18
N TYR A 318 5.15 -4.65 -16.72
CA TYR A 318 4.54 -4.63 -15.40
C TYR A 318 3.92 -5.97 -15.02
N SER A 319 3.16 -6.58 -15.94
CA SER A 319 2.50 -7.87 -15.70
C SER A 319 3.49 -9.03 -15.53
N TYR A 320 4.68 -8.94 -16.13
CA TYR A 320 5.76 -9.90 -15.95
C TYR A 320 6.31 -9.83 -14.53
N TYR A 321 6.65 -8.62 -14.06
CA TYR A 321 7.08 -8.39 -12.68
C TYR A 321 6.06 -8.93 -11.67
N LEU A 322 4.78 -8.53 -11.82
CA LEU A 322 3.74 -8.93 -10.89
C LEU A 322 3.51 -10.45 -10.86
N TYR A 323 3.48 -11.11 -12.02
CA TYR A 323 3.29 -12.56 -12.09
C TYR A 323 4.42 -13.31 -11.37
N TYR A 324 5.69 -13.04 -11.71
CA TYR A 324 6.79 -13.76 -11.09
C TYR A 324 6.97 -13.40 -9.60
N MET A 325 6.66 -12.17 -9.20
CA MET A 325 6.59 -11.83 -7.77
C MET A 325 5.49 -12.62 -7.06
N TYR A 326 4.29 -12.69 -7.66
CA TYR A 326 3.15 -13.41 -7.07
C TYR A 326 3.40 -14.92 -6.99
N ALA A 327 3.93 -15.54 -8.05
CA ALA A 327 4.21 -16.97 -8.08
C ALA A 327 5.21 -17.36 -6.98
N ASN A 328 6.35 -16.65 -6.88
CA ASN A 328 7.33 -16.88 -5.82
C ASN A 328 6.76 -16.62 -4.42
N MET A 329 6.02 -15.52 -4.25
CA MET A 329 5.39 -15.18 -2.97
C MET A 329 4.35 -16.22 -2.55
N THR A 330 3.61 -16.81 -3.49
CA THR A 330 2.61 -17.85 -3.21
C THR A 330 3.26 -19.09 -2.63
N VAL A 331 4.30 -19.60 -3.29
CA VAL A 331 5.08 -20.76 -2.80
C VAL A 331 5.71 -20.46 -1.44
N LEU A 332 6.33 -19.29 -1.30
CA LEU A 332 6.89 -18.83 -0.03
C LEU A 332 5.83 -18.80 1.08
N ASN A 333 4.65 -18.26 0.81
CA ASN A 333 3.57 -18.16 1.77
C ASN A 333 3.01 -19.53 2.17
N HIS A 334 2.94 -20.51 1.27
CA HIS A 334 2.58 -21.87 1.64
C HIS A 334 3.57 -22.44 2.66
N LEU A 335 4.87 -22.28 2.42
CA LEU A 335 5.91 -22.74 3.34
C LEU A 335 5.85 -21.99 4.69
N ARG A 336 5.72 -20.66 4.66
CA ARG A 336 5.60 -19.83 5.87
C ARG A 336 4.38 -20.23 6.70
N ARG A 337 3.23 -20.49 6.04
CA ARG A 337 1.99 -20.94 6.70
C ARG A 337 2.15 -22.30 7.35
N GLN A 338 2.79 -23.27 6.69
CA GLN A 338 3.07 -24.59 7.28
C GLN A 338 3.92 -24.49 8.55
N ARG A 339 4.79 -23.48 8.64
CA ARG A 339 5.61 -23.19 9.81
C ARG A 339 4.97 -22.27 10.85
N GLY A 340 3.75 -21.78 10.61
CA GLY A 340 3.08 -20.81 11.49
C GLY A 340 3.70 -19.42 11.48
N PHE A 341 4.47 -19.06 10.44
CA PHE A 341 5.04 -17.73 10.27
C PHE A 341 4.06 -16.77 9.57
N PRO A 342 4.17 -15.44 9.81
CA PRO A 342 3.37 -14.45 9.10
C PRO A 342 3.59 -14.50 7.59
N THR A 343 2.51 -14.47 6.80
CA THR A 343 2.55 -14.44 5.33
C THR A 343 2.61 -13.00 4.81
N LEU A 344 3.02 -12.85 3.55
CA LEU A 344 3.14 -11.56 2.86
C LEU A 344 1.98 -11.37 1.87
N ALA A 345 1.40 -10.18 1.82
CA ALA A 345 0.42 -9.81 0.80
C ALA A 345 1.08 -9.06 -0.37
N LEU A 346 0.63 -9.29 -1.60
CA LEU A 346 1.04 -8.48 -2.75
C LEU A 346 0.13 -7.25 -2.86
N ARG A 347 0.72 -6.05 -2.77
CA ARG A 347 0.01 -4.77 -2.70
C ARG A 347 0.69 -3.71 -3.58
N PRO A 348 0.59 -3.82 -4.91
CA PRO A 348 1.40 -3.04 -5.85
C PRO A 348 0.87 -1.60 -6.01
N HIS A 349 1.75 -0.69 -6.42
CA HIS A 349 1.34 0.53 -7.12
C HIS A 349 0.75 0.13 -8.47
N CYS A 350 -0.49 0.54 -8.73
CA CYS A 350 -1.25 0.05 -9.87
C CYS A 350 -2.31 1.05 -10.34
N GLY A 351 -2.24 1.39 -11.62
CA GLY A 351 -3.19 2.25 -12.31
C GLY A 351 -3.18 3.70 -11.83
N GLU A 352 -2.05 4.21 -11.35
CA GLU A 352 -1.83 5.66 -11.23
C GLU A 352 -1.70 6.28 -12.62
N ALA A 353 -0.86 5.66 -13.45
CA ALA A 353 -0.62 5.99 -14.84
C ALA A 353 -0.50 4.71 -15.68
N GLY A 354 0.04 4.81 -16.90
CA GLY A 354 0.27 3.65 -17.75
C GLY A 354 -0.99 3.06 -18.41
N PRO A 355 -0.85 1.86 -19.00
CA PRO A 355 -1.92 1.15 -19.69
C PRO A 355 -2.87 0.38 -18.74
N ILE A 356 -4.09 0.12 -19.22
CA ILE A 356 -5.16 -0.50 -18.40
C ILE A 356 -4.85 -1.95 -17.99
N HIS A 357 -4.00 -2.68 -18.71
CA HIS A 357 -3.66 -4.07 -18.35
C HIS A 357 -2.90 -4.20 -17.03
N HIS A 358 -2.32 -3.12 -16.51
CA HIS A 358 -1.76 -3.11 -15.16
C HIS A 358 -2.84 -3.42 -14.12
N LEU A 359 -4.00 -2.75 -14.24
CA LEU A 359 -5.15 -2.96 -13.34
C LEU A 359 -5.76 -4.36 -13.48
N VAL A 360 -5.60 -5.01 -14.63
CA VAL A 360 -5.96 -6.44 -14.82
C VAL A 360 -5.05 -7.32 -13.99
N SER A 361 -3.73 -7.10 -14.08
CA SER A 361 -2.73 -7.84 -13.30
C SER A 361 -2.94 -7.62 -11.80
N GLY A 362 -3.20 -6.37 -11.39
CA GLY A 362 -3.56 -6.02 -10.02
C GLY A 362 -4.83 -6.74 -9.56
N PHE A 363 -5.88 -6.77 -10.37
CA PHE A 363 -7.14 -7.45 -10.02
C PHE A 363 -6.97 -8.95 -9.78
N MET A 364 -6.16 -9.62 -10.62
CA MET A 364 -6.00 -11.07 -10.54
C MET A 364 -5.06 -11.51 -9.40
N LEU A 365 -4.06 -10.70 -9.06
CA LEU A 365 -2.94 -11.15 -8.20
C LEU A 365 -2.84 -10.42 -6.85
N SER A 366 -3.40 -9.22 -6.70
CA SER A 366 -3.18 -8.39 -5.51
C SER A 366 -4.30 -8.49 -4.48
N GLU A 367 -3.95 -8.31 -3.21
CA GLU A 367 -4.93 -8.20 -2.12
C GLU A 367 -5.59 -6.80 -2.11
N ASN A 368 -4.80 -5.78 -2.45
CA ASN A 368 -5.22 -4.40 -2.64
C ASN A 368 -4.19 -3.67 -3.51
N ILE A 369 -4.57 -2.51 -4.04
CA ILE A 369 -3.71 -1.69 -4.90
C ILE A 369 -3.50 -0.28 -4.32
N SER A 370 -2.38 0.34 -4.68
CA SER A 370 -2.14 1.77 -4.47
C SER A 370 -2.48 2.56 -5.74
N HIS A 371 -3.13 3.72 -5.58
CA HIS A 371 -3.66 4.65 -6.58
C HIS A 371 -4.99 4.30 -7.28
N GLY A 372 -5.01 3.36 -8.22
CA GLY A 372 -6.25 2.98 -8.94
C GLY A 372 -6.95 4.11 -9.73
N LEU A 373 -6.25 5.19 -10.09
CA LEU A 373 -6.81 6.35 -10.81
C LEU A 373 -7.45 5.96 -12.14
N LEU A 374 -6.83 5.04 -12.88
CA LEU A 374 -7.26 4.65 -14.23
C LEU A 374 -8.51 3.76 -14.26
N LEU A 375 -8.96 3.22 -13.12
CA LEU A 375 -10.25 2.50 -13.04
C LEU A 375 -11.42 3.39 -13.52
N ARG A 376 -11.32 4.72 -13.38
CA ARG A 376 -12.29 5.69 -13.91
C ARG A 376 -12.50 5.59 -15.43
N LYS A 377 -11.55 5.01 -16.16
CA LYS A 377 -11.59 4.82 -17.63
C LYS A 377 -11.97 3.39 -18.02
N ALA A 378 -12.08 2.47 -17.06
CA ALA A 378 -12.35 1.05 -17.29
C ALA A 378 -13.58 0.59 -16.48
N PRO A 379 -14.82 0.85 -16.96
CA PRO A 379 -16.04 0.51 -16.23
C PRO A 379 -16.14 -0.97 -15.85
N VAL A 380 -15.66 -1.88 -16.71
CA VAL A 380 -15.67 -3.32 -16.43
C VAL A 380 -14.80 -3.64 -15.22
N LEU A 381 -13.55 -3.19 -15.21
CA LEU A 381 -12.65 -3.40 -14.08
C LEU A 381 -13.16 -2.72 -12.83
N GLN A 382 -13.59 -1.46 -12.90
CA GLN A 382 -14.09 -0.77 -11.71
C GLN A 382 -15.29 -1.50 -11.08
N TYR A 383 -16.17 -2.06 -11.90
CA TYR A 383 -17.29 -2.87 -11.41
C TYR A 383 -16.80 -4.19 -10.79
N LEU A 384 -15.79 -4.83 -11.36
CA LEU A 384 -15.18 -6.02 -10.76
C LEU A 384 -14.48 -5.72 -9.43
N TYR A 385 -13.76 -4.61 -9.30
CA TYR A 385 -13.17 -4.16 -8.03
C TYR A 385 -14.25 -3.89 -6.97
N TYR A 386 -15.40 -3.35 -7.38
CA TYR A 386 -16.57 -3.23 -6.52
C TYR A 386 -17.10 -4.60 -6.09
N LEU A 387 -17.35 -5.52 -7.02
CA LEU A 387 -17.94 -6.83 -6.67
C LEU A 387 -17.02 -7.68 -5.80
N ALA A 388 -15.72 -7.67 -6.11
CA ALA A 388 -14.70 -8.39 -5.35
C ALA A 388 -14.27 -7.66 -4.07
N GLN A 389 -14.74 -6.43 -3.86
CA GLN A 389 -14.40 -5.57 -2.72
C GLN A 389 -12.88 -5.43 -2.50
N ILE A 390 -12.11 -5.33 -3.59
CA ILE A 390 -10.65 -5.14 -3.55
C ILE A 390 -10.33 -3.72 -3.07
N GLY A 391 -9.40 -3.61 -2.11
CA GLY A 391 -9.00 -2.34 -1.51
C GLY A 391 -8.19 -1.46 -2.46
N ILE A 392 -8.42 -0.14 -2.38
CA ILE A 392 -7.70 0.87 -3.15
C ILE A 392 -7.22 1.98 -2.20
N ALA A 393 -5.92 2.04 -1.96
CA ALA A 393 -5.28 3.13 -1.23
C ALA A 393 -5.05 4.31 -2.18
N MET A 394 -5.59 5.48 -1.89
CA MET A 394 -5.53 6.64 -2.78
C MET A 394 -4.92 7.84 -2.07
N SER A 395 -4.01 8.55 -2.76
CA SER A 395 -3.28 9.70 -2.23
C SER A 395 -3.58 10.98 -3.04
N PRO A 396 -4.73 11.64 -2.81
CA PRO A 396 -5.21 12.74 -3.65
C PRO A 396 -4.27 13.94 -3.78
N LEU A 397 -3.54 14.34 -2.73
CA LEU A 397 -2.57 15.45 -2.79
C LEU A 397 -1.35 15.10 -3.64
N SER A 398 -0.85 13.86 -3.54
CA SER A 398 0.19 13.33 -4.43
C SER A 398 -0.29 13.34 -5.87
N ASN A 399 -1.45 12.72 -6.13
CA ASN A 399 -2.02 12.66 -7.47
C ASN A 399 -2.26 14.06 -8.08
N ASN A 400 -2.67 15.03 -7.27
CA ASN A 400 -2.84 16.43 -7.69
C ASN A 400 -1.54 17.07 -8.18
N SER A 401 -0.42 16.73 -7.54
CA SER A 401 0.89 17.28 -7.88
C SER A 401 1.55 16.59 -9.08
N LEU A 402 1.16 15.35 -9.38
CA LEU A 402 1.83 14.51 -10.38
C LEU A 402 1.01 14.20 -11.64
N PHE A 403 -0.29 13.92 -11.53
CA PHE A 403 -1.03 13.31 -12.65
C PHE A 403 -2.42 13.89 -12.91
N LEU A 404 -3.13 14.34 -11.88
CA LEU A 404 -4.55 14.62 -11.99
C LEU A 404 -5.00 15.65 -10.97
N SER A 405 -5.56 16.78 -11.43
CA SER A 405 -6.06 17.83 -10.55
C SER A 405 -7.04 17.30 -9.47
N TYR A 406 -6.96 17.88 -8.27
CA TYR A 406 -7.64 17.37 -7.08
C TYR A 406 -9.15 17.18 -7.27
N HIS A 407 -9.83 18.15 -7.89
CA HIS A 407 -11.27 18.07 -8.16
C HIS A 407 -11.67 16.96 -9.15
N ARG A 408 -10.71 16.46 -9.94
CA ARG A 408 -10.94 15.37 -10.88
C ARG A 408 -10.56 14.01 -10.31
N ASN A 409 -10.00 13.93 -9.10
CA ASN A 409 -9.67 12.67 -8.45
C ASN A 409 -10.95 11.83 -8.26
N PRO A 410 -10.94 10.53 -8.60
CA PRO A 410 -12.16 9.72 -8.60
C PRO A 410 -12.54 9.15 -7.23
N LEU A 411 -11.78 9.42 -6.16
CA LEU A 411 -12.07 8.89 -4.81
C LEU A 411 -13.52 9.15 -4.35
N PRO A 412 -14.11 10.36 -4.46
CA PRO A 412 -15.50 10.58 -4.05
C PRO A 412 -16.49 9.72 -4.83
N GLU A 413 -16.22 9.53 -6.13
CA GLU A 413 -17.05 8.71 -7.02
C GLU A 413 -16.93 7.22 -6.63
N TYR A 414 -15.71 6.75 -6.34
CA TYR A 414 -15.47 5.37 -5.90
C TYR A 414 -16.13 5.09 -4.54
N LEU A 415 -16.00 6.00 -3.58
CA LEU A 415 -16.68 5.92 -2.30
C LEU A 415 -18.20 5.92 -2.48
N SER A 416 -18.74 6.77 -3.35
CA SER A 416 -20.20 6.80 -3.62
C SER A 416 -20.70 5.46 -4.14
N ARG A 417 -19.92 4.80 -5.01
CA ARG A 417 -20.23 3.50 -5.60
C ARG A 417 -20.05 2.33 -4.65
N GLY A 418 -19.42 2.53 -3.50
CA GLY A 418 -19.18 1.47 -2.51
C GLY A 418 -17.93 0.64 -2.81
N LEU A 419 -16.97 1.16 -3.58
CA LEU A 419 -15.64 0.56 -3.63
C LEU A 419 -14.94 0.76 -2.27
N ILE A 420 -14.10 -0.21 -1.90
CA ILE A 420 -13.29 -0.15 -0.68
C ILE A 420 -12.09 0.77 -0.90
N VAL A 421 -12.28 2.08 -0.68
CA VAL A 421 -11.24 3.10 -0.79
C VAL A 421 -10.76 3.57 0.58
N SER A 422 -9.48 3.94 0.68
CA SER A 422 -8.90 4.68 1.80
C SER A 422 -8.11 5.89 1.32
N LEU A 423 -8.00 6.91 2.19
CA LEU A 423 -7.04 8.00 2.03
C LEU A 423 -5.67 7.59 2.56
N SER A 424 -4.63 7.99 1.85
CA SER A 424 -3.22 7.76 2.15
C SER A 424 -2.37 8.98 1.76
N THR A 425 -1.11 9.03 2.22
CA THR A 425 -0.28 10.25 2.08
C THR A 425 0.78 10.20 1.01
N ASP A 426 1.19 8.99 0.59
CA ASP A 426 2.28 8.74 -0.36
C ASP A 426 3.64 9.25 0.16
N ASP A 427 3.92 10.53 -0.06
CA ASP A 427 5.14 11.19 0.35
C ASP A 427 4.87 12.48 1.15
N PRO A 428 4.65 12.39 2.48
CA PRO A 428 4.49 13.55 3.34
C PRO A 428 5.56 14.64 3.16
N LEU A 429 6.81 14.24 2.96
CA LEU A 429 7.92 15.16 2.74
C LEU A 429 7.73 16.07 1.50
N GLN A 430 7.10 15.55 0.45
CA GLN A 430 6.90 16.26 -0.82
C GLN A 430 5.55 16.97 -0.90
N PHE A 431 4.51 16.46 -0.23
CA PHE A 431 3.12 16.88 -0.48
C PHE A 431 2.41 17.54 0.69
N HIS A 432 2.94 17.45 1.92
CA HIS A 432 2.22 17.84 3.14
C HIS A 432 2.95 18.93 3.93
N PHE A 433 2.19 19.81 4.58
CA PHE A 433 2.74 20.92 5.38
C PHE A 433 2.60 20.70 6.89
N THR A 434 1.65 19.87 7.31
CA THR A 434 1.30 19.71 8.73
C THR A 434 2.13 18.62 9.42
N LYS A 435 2.08 18.57 10.76
CA LYS A 435 2.71 17.50 11.57
C LYS A 435 2.00 16.15 11.39
N GLU A 436 0.72 16.16 11.06
CA GLU A 436 -0.14 14.98 10.94
C GLU A 436 -0.62 14.84 9.48
N PRO A 437 0.24 14.34 8.57
CA PRO A 437 -0.02 14.38 7.12
C PRO A 437 -1.31 13.66 6.73
N LEU A 438 -1.61 12.50 7.34
CA LEU A 438 -2.85 11.79 7.07
C LEU A 438 -4.07 12.64 7.46
N MET A 439 -4.01 13.35 8.59
CA MET A 439 -5.11 14.22 9.02
C MET A 439 -5.30 15.42 8.09
N GLU A 440 -4.23 15.92 7.48
CA GLU A 440 -4.29 16.94 6.43
C GLU A 440 -5.01 16.41 5.17
N GLU A 441 -4.72 15.19 4.71
CA GLU A 441 -5.47 14.54 3.63
C GLU A 441 -6.97 14.46 3.93
N TYR A 442 -7.35 13.92 5.10
CA TYR A 442 -8.75 13.86 5.50
C TYR A 442 -9.40 15.24 5.60
N SER A 443 -8.68 16.23 6.12
CA SER A 443 -9.21 17.59 6.29
C SER A 443 -9.47 18.26 4.95
N ILE A 444 -8.53 18.15 3.99
CA ILE A 444 -8.68 18.73 2.65
C ILE A 444 -9.79 17.99 1.89
N ALA A 445 -9.78 16.66 1.91
CA ALA A 445 -10.80 15.83 1.27
C ALA A 445 -12.21 16.19 1.77
N ALA A 446 -12.39 16.31 3.09
CA ALA A 446 -13.66 16.68 3.69
C ALA A 446 -14.13 18.06 3.26
N GLN A 447 -13.24 19.06 3.22
CA GLN A 447 -13.62 20.43 2.85
C GLN A 447 -13.89 20.60 1.35
N VAL A 448 -13.11 19.92 0.49
CA VAL A 448 -13.22 20.05 -0.97
C VAL A 448 -14.38 19.21 -1.51
N TRP A 449 -14.53 17.97 -1.04
CA TRP A 449 -15.56 17.05 -1.52
C TRP A 449 -16.82 17.01 -0.64
N LYS A 450 -16.86 17.83 0.42
CA LYS A 450 -18.01 17.94 1.34
C LYS A 450 -18.36 16.61 2.01
N LEU A 451 -17.34 15.83 2.38
CA LEU A 451 -17.53 14.56 3.08
C LEU A 451 -18.12 14.79 4.47
N SER A 452 -19.14 14.01 4.82
CA SER A 452 -19.72 14.01 6.15
C SER A 452 -18.80 13.30 7.16
N SER A 453 -19.11 13.45 8.46
CA SER A 453 -18.44 12.67 9.51
C SER A 453 -18.60 11.15 9.29
N CYS A 454 -19.76 10.72 8.80
CA CYS A 454 -20.03 9.32 8.46
C CYS A 454 -19.08 8.83 7.35
N ASP A 455 -18.91 9.62 6.28
CA ASP A 455 -18.03 9.29 5.16
C ASP A 455 -16.56 9.22 5.58
N MET A 456 -16.10 10.18 6.40
CA MET A 456 -14.75 10.17 6.95
C MET A 456 -14.51 8.94 7.85
N CYS A 457 -15.50 8.54 8.65
CA CYS A 457 -15.41 7.34 9.48
C CYS A 457 -15.44 6.05 8.63
N GLU A 458 -16.18 6.02 7.52
CA GLU A 458 -16.22 4.92 6.57
C GLU A 458 -14.84 4.73 5.90
N LEU A 459 -14.23 5.81 5.41
CA LEU A 459 -12.86 5.80 4.86
C LEU A 459 -11.83 5.29 5.89
N ALA A 460 -11.92 5.76 7.13
CA ALA A 460 -11.06 5.32 8.21
C ALA A 460 -11.26 3.82 8.53
N ARG A 461 -12.51 3.34 8.60
CA ARG A 461 -12.82 1.91 8.77
C ARG A 461 -12.23 1.07 7.64
N ASN A 462 -12.39 1.50 6.39
CA ASN A 462 -11.86 0.81 5.21
C ASN A 462 -10.33 0.72 5.26
N SER A 463 -9.65 1.78 5.69
CA SER A 463 -8.19 1.77 5.86
C SER A 463 -7.72 0.67 6.83
N VAL A 464 -8.44 0.47 7.93
CA VAL A 464 -8.13 -0.60 8.89
C VAL A 464 -8.41 -1.98 8.28
N LEU A 465 -9.53 -2.13 7.57
CA LEU A 465 -9.92 -3.41 6.95
C LEU A 465 -8.87 -3.90 5.95
N MET A 466 -8.39 -3.02 5.06
CA MET A 466 -7.40 -3.38 4.03
C MET A 466 -5.95 -3.39 4.54
N SER A 467 -5.67 -2.83 5.72
CA SER A 467 -4.33 -2.86 6.30
C SER A 467 -3.82 -4.27 6.62
N GLY A 468 -2.52 -4.45 6.80
CA GLY A 468 -1.84 -5.69 7.19
C GLY A 468 -1.74 -5.90 8.70
N PHE A 469 -2.42 -5.09 9.51
CA PHE A 469 -2.44 -5.30 10.96
C PHE A 469 -3.11 -6.63 11.34
N SER A 470 -2.68 -7.20 12.46
CA SER A 470 -3.14 -8.53 12.89
C SER A 470 -4.64 -8.56 13.19
N HIS A 471 -5.24 -9.74 13.10
CA HIS A 471 -6.64 -9.96 13.49
C HIS A 471 -6.93 -9.43 14.90
N LYS A 472 -6.02 -9.63 15.86
CA LYS A 472 -6.13 -9.12 17.23
C LYS A 472 -6.26 -7.58 17.26
N ALA A 473 -5.43 -6.87 16.48
CA ALA A 473 -5.48 -5.42 16.39
C ALA A 473 -6.80 -4.96 15.72
N LYS A 474 -7.16 -5.54 14.58
CA LYS A 474 -8.39 -5.20 13.85
C LYS A 474 -9.65 -5.47 14.69
N SER A 475 -9.70 -6.60 15.40
CA SER A 475 -10.79 -6.96 16.33
C SER A 475 -10.94 -5.96 17.47
N TYR A 476 -9.82 -5.50 18.04
CA TYR A 476 -9.83 -4.47 19.06
C TYR A 476 -10.27 -3.09 18.53
N TRP A 477 -9.87 -2.75 17.30
CA TRP A 477 -10.12 -1.45 16.69
C TRP A 477 -11.51 -1.30 16.07
N LEU A 478 -12.05 -2.35 15.46
CA LEU A 478 -13.32 -2.32 14.73
C LEU A 478 -14.46 -3.04 15.46
N GLY A 479 -14.13 -3.94 16.39
CA GLY A 479 -15.08 -4.78 17.12
C GLY A 479 -14.84 -6.27 16.90
N PRO A 480 -15.31 -7.13 17.82
CA PRO A 480 -15.03 -8.57 17.81
C PRO A 480 -15.49 -9.27 16.54
N ASN A 481 -16.58 -8.79 15.93
CA ASN A 481 -17.22 -9.40 14.77
C ASN A 481 -16.84 -8.76 13.44
N TYR A 482 -15.76 -7.96 13.37
CA TYR A 482 -15.42 -7.19 12.15
C TYR A 482 -15.24 -8.04 10.87
N PHE A 483 -14.96 -9.33 11.02
CA PHE A 483 -14.77 -10.29 9.94
C PHE A 483 -16.07 -10.89 9.41
N LYS A 484 -17.21 -10.65 10.08
CA LYS A 484 -18.52 -11.02 9.56
C LYS A 484 -18.92 -10.08 8.42
N GLU A 485 -20.02 -10.39 7.75
CA GLU A 485 -20.61 -9.54 6.73
C GLU A 485 -21.78 -8.72 7.28
N GLY A 486 -22.20 -7.70 6.52
CA GLY A 486 -23.37 -6.89 6.87
C GLY A 486 -23.23 -6.08 8.15
N GLN A 487 -24.38 -5.73 8.74
CA GLN A 487 -24.44 -4.91 9.95
C GLN A 487 -23.68 -5.56 11.13
N GLU A 488 -23.67 -6.89 11.22
CA GLU A 488 -22.96 -7.62 12.29
C GLU A 488 -21.44 -7.37 12.29
N SER A 489 -20.89 -6.94 11.15
CA SER A 489 -19.47 -6.60 10.96
C SER A 489 -19.05 -5.28 11.61
N ASN A 490 -20.00 -4.54 12.20
CA ASN A 490 -19.77 -3.18 12.67
C ASN A 490 -20.09 -3.05 14.16
N ASP A 491 -19.15 -2.47 14.91
CA ASP A 491 -19.45 -1.89 16.22
C ASP A 491 -19.31 -0.37 16.11
N ILE A 492 -20.44 0.34 16.05
CA ILE A 492 -20.46 1.81 15.95
C ILE A 492 -19.69 2.49 17.11
N ARG A 493 -19.56 1.83 18.28
CA ARG A 493 -18.79 2.36 19.42
C ARG A 493 -17.28 2.26 19.21
N ARG A 494 -16.84 1.64 18.12
CA ARG A 494 -15.45 1.45 17.71
C ARG A 494 -15.15 2.19 16.41
N THR A 495 -16.04 2.06 15.43
CA THR A 495 -15.86 2.61 14.06
C THR A 495 -16.48 3.99 13.88
N ASN A 496 -17.45 4.36 14.72
CA ASN A 496 -18.32 5.51 14.53
C ASN A 496 -19.04 5.55 13.16
N VAL A 497 -19.11 4.43 12.44
CA VAL A 497 -19.88 4.29 11.20
C VAL A 497 -21.28 3.79 11.58
N PRO A 498 -22.35 4.53 11.28
CA PRO A 498 -23.71 4.09 11.53
C PRO A 498 -24.02 2.76 10.87
N ASP A 499 -24.72 1.90 11.60
CA ASP A 499 -25.21 0.62 11.08
C ASP A 499 -26.09 0.78 9.83
N ILE A 500 -26.82 1.89 9.74
CA ILE A 500 -27.61 2.27 8.55
C ILE A 500 -26.74 2.34 7.30
N ARG A 501 -25.51 2.89 7.41
CA ARG A 501 -24.54 2.96 6.31
C ARG A 501 -24.06 1.56 5.93
N VAL A 502 -23.69 0.76 6.92
CA VAL A 502 -23.14 -0.58 6.71
C VAL A 502 -24.18 -1.52 6.10
N ALA A 503 -25.42 -1.48 6.59
CA ALA A 503 -26.54 -2.23 6.03
C ALA A 503 -26.78 -1.84 4.56
N TYR A 504 -26.84 -0.54 4.25
CA TYR A 504 -27.00 -0.06 2.87
C TYR A 504 -25.91 -0.60 1.92
N ARG A 505 -24.63 -0.54 2.34
CA ARG A 505 -23.50 -1.04 1.55
C ARG A 505 -23.64 -2.53 1.28
N TYR A 506 -23.94 -3.30 2.32
CA TYR A 506 -24.05 -4.75 2.24
C TYR A 506 -25.23 -5.19 1.38
N GLU A 507 -26.43 -4.66 1.63
CA GLU A 507 -27.64 -4.97 0.86
C GLU A 507 -27.44 -4.66 -0.63
N THR A 508 -26.84 -3.51 -0.93
CA THR A 508 -26.55 -3.11 -2.31
C THR A 508 -25.52 -4.03 -2.98
N LEU A 509 -24.49 -4.48 -2.27
CA LEU A 509 -23.54 -5.46 -2.80
C LEU A 509 -24.22 -6.81 -3.07
N CYS A 510 -25.03 -7.31 -2.13
CA CYS A 510 -25.79 -8.54 -2.29
C CYS A 510 -26.75 -8.47 -3.48
N GLU A 511 -27.44 -7.35 -3.69
CA GLU A 511 -28.30 -7.13 -4.85
C GLU A 511 -27.52 -7.23 -6.18
N GLU A 512 -26.36 -6.58 -6.28
CA GLU A 512 -25.53 -6.64 -7.49
C GLU A 512 -24.97 -8.07 -7.73
N LEU A 513 -24.54 -8.76 -6.67
CA LEU A 513 -24.06 -10.14 -6.77
C LEU A 513 -25.18 -11.11 -7.17
N ASN A 514 -26.39 -10.96 -6.62
CA ASN A 514 -27.56 -11.75 -6.99
C ASN A 514 -27.96 -11.51 -8.45
N LEU A 515 -27.88 -10.26 -8.91
CA LEU A 515 -28.13 -9.91 -10.31
C LEU A 515 -27.18 -10.65 -11.27
N ILE A 516 -25.89 -10.74 -10.94
CA ILE A 516 -24.88 -11.38 -11.79
C ILE A 516 -24.95 -12.90 -11.73
N THR A 517 -25.16 -13.46 -10.54
CA THR A 517 -25.19 -14.92 -10.34
C THR A 517 -26.52 -15.56 -10.75
N GLY A 518 -27.55 -14.75 -11.04
CA GLY A 518 -28.88 -15.23 -11.42
C GLY A 518 -29.62 -15.95 -10.28
N ARG A 519 -29.14 -15.82 -9.03
CA ARG A 519 -29.86 -16.32 -7.86
C ARG A 519 -31.11 -15.47 -7.66
N LYS A 520 -32.28 -16.10 -7.72
CA LYS A 520 -33.51 -15.46 -7.25
C LYS A 520 -33.29 -15.07 -5.79
N PRO A 521 -33.66 -13.84 -5.38
CA PRO A 521 -33.58 -13.47 -3.98
C PRO A 521 -34.43 -14.46 -3.19
N ASP A 522 -33.79 -15.25 -2.32
CA ASP A 522 -34.53 -15.93 -1.25
C ASP A 522 -35.22 -14.81 -0.49
N HIS A 523 -36.56 -14.85 -0.48
CA HIS A 523 -37.36 -13.85 0.20
C HIS A 523 -36.80 -13.64 1.60
N CYS A 524 -36.30 -12.43 1.85
CA CYS A 524 -36.01 -11.95 3.19
C CYS A 524 -37.34 -11.99 3.95
N ILE A 525 -37.57 -13.05 4.72
CA ILE A 525 -38.75 -13.19 5.57
C ILE A 525 -38.62 -12.15 6.67
N MET A 526 -39.24 -10.99 6.45
CA MET A 526 -39.65 -10.13 7.54
C MET A 526 -40.75 -10.86 8.32
N GLY A 527 -40.35 -11.47 9.43
CA GLY A 527 -41.18 -11.72 10.62
C GLY A 527 -42.42 -12.59 10.45
N GLU A 528 -42.27 -13.88 10.72
CA GLU A 528 -43.25 -14.59 11.56
C GLU A 528 -42.51 -15.42 12.60
N THR A 529 -42.84 -15.15 13.85
CA THR A 529 -42.39 -15.84 15.05
C THR A 529 -42.90 -17.28 15.06
N SER A 530 -41.99 -18.26 15.00
CA SER A 530 -42.24 -19.56 15.64
C SER A 530 -40.93 -20.13 16.20
N LEU A 531 -40.93 -20.32 17.52
CA LEU A 531 -39.92 -21.02 18.28
C LEU A 531 -39.86 -22.47 17.83
N SER A 532 -38.71 -22.93 17.35
CA SER A 532 -38.31 -24.34 17.47
C SER A 532 -36.80 -24.44 17.69
N GLU A 533 -36.45 -25.24 18.68
CA GLU A 533 -35.11 -25.38 19.27
C GLU A 533 -34.04 -25.87 18.28
N PRO A 534 -32.75 -25.51 18.47
CA PRO A 534 -31.68 -25.95 17.59
C PRO A 534 -31.32 -27.42 17.85
N LYS A 535 -31.55 -28.27 16.84
CA LYS A 535 -30.98 -29.63 16.80
C LYS A 535 -29.46 -29.54 16.62
N THR A 536 -28.75 -30.07 17.60
CA THR A 536 -27.30 -30.23 17.65
C THR A 536 -26.84 -31.21 16.56
N LEU A 537 -26.01 -30.75 15.62
CA LEU A 537 -25.28 -31.64 14.71
C LEU A 537 -24.01 -32.13 15.43
N GLN A 538 -24.04 -33.39 15.86
CA GLN A 538 -22.86 -34.11 16.33
C GLN A 538 -21.96 -34.48 15.15
N LEU A 539 -20.70 -34.06 15.20
CA LEU A 539 -19.61 -34.58 14.39
C LEU A 539 -19.40 -36.06 14.74
N LYS A 540 -19.56 -36.94 13.75
CA LYS A 540 -19.06 -38.32 13.82
C LYS A 540 -17.63 -38.36 13.30
N THR A 541 -16.71 -38.70 14.20
CA THR A 541 -15.37 -39.21 13.89
C THR A 541 -15.47 -40.63 13.34
N THR A 542 -14.87 -40.85 12.17
CA THR A 542 -14.17 -42.07 11.77
C THR A 542 -13.03 -41.68 10.85
#